data_AF-A0A5N6MZU8-F1
#
_entry.id   AF-A0A5N6MZU8-F1
#
_cell.length_a   1.000
_cell.length_b   1.000
_cell.length_c   1.000
_cell.angle_alpha   90.00
_cell.angle_beta   90.00
_cell.angle_gamma   90.00
#
_symmetry.space_group_name_H-M   'P 1'
#
loop_
_entity.id
_entity.type
_entity.pdbx_description
1 polymer ?
#
loop_
_entity_poly.entity_id
_entity_poly.type
_entity_poly.pdbx_seq_one_letter_code
_entity_poly.pdbx_strand_id
1 'polypeptide(L)'
;MPYPETDSLPTSDNHLINEELSCDTMNIANEYHVQNNCLTTKQRSVFGDIITQLKTIMKVFFVYGYGGTGKTFLWKTLSTCIRSKGWIVINAASSGIASLLLIGGRTSHSRFHIPLNLNEDSRCYMKPNNDVAKLLNETKLIIWDEAPMVHKHAFEAFDRTLRDILLPHDSTNIHMPFGGLNSDPWELVVSLDLHRHFRMKQRKLDS
;
A
#
# COMPACT_ATOMS: atom_id res chain seq x y z
N MET A 1 -30.70 -38.74 8.25
CA MET A 1 -29.45 -38.30 8.91
C MET A 1 -29.48 -36.79 8.98
N PRO A 2 -29.35 -36.16 10.17
CA PRO A 2 -29.19 -34.72 10.25
C PRO A 2 -27.77 -34.33 9.81
N TYR A 3 -27.68 -33.24 9.05
CA TYR A 3 -26.42 -32.64 8.62
C TYR A 3 -25.67 -32.06 9.84
N PRO A 4 -24.33 -32.18 9.92
CA PRO A 4 -23.58 -31.53 10.98
C PRO A 4 -23.56 -30.02 10.72
N GLU A 5 -23.99 -29.27 11.73
CA GLU A 5 -23.81 -27.82 11.81
C GLU A 5 -22.31 -27.53 11.84
N THR A 6 -21.83 -26.82 10.82
CA THR A 6 -20.48 -26.26 10.84
C THR A 6 -20.50 -25.00 11.69
N ASP A 7 -20.30 -25.17 12.99
CA ASP A 7 -19.68 -24.15 13.83
C ASP A 7 -18.26 -23.92 13.31
N SER A 8 -18.10 -23.04 12.32
CA SER A 8 -16.80 -22.66 11.79
C SER A 8 -16.16 -21.60 12.68
N LEU A 9 -15.30 -22.10 13.57
CA LEU A 9 -14.07 -21.57 14.14
C LEU A 9 -13.74 -20.07 13.92
N PRO A 10 -13.21 -19.38 14.96
CA PRO A 10 -12.85 -17.96 14.86
C PRO A 10 -11.71 -17.75 13.86
N THR A 11 -11.98 -16.94 12.83
CA THR A 11 -11.07 -16.05 12.07
C THR A 11 -9.55 -16.11 12.39
N SER A 12 -8.84 -17.22 12.08
CA SER A 12 -7.36 -17.28 12.27
C SER A 12 -6.52 -17.58 11.02
N ASP A 13 -7.11 -18.01 9.90
CA ASP A 13 -6.32 -18.58 8.80
C ASP A 13 -6.17 -17.66 7.58
N ASN A 14 -5.76 -16.40 7.78
CA ASN A 14 -5.25 -15.61 6.65
C ASN A 14 -3.71 -15.66 6.65
N HIS A 15 -3.16 -16.57 5.86
CA HIS A 15 -1.71 -16.76 5.73
C HIS A 15 -0.97 -15.48 5.33
N LEU A 16 -1.59 -14.60 4.53
CA LEU A 16 -0.97 -13.34 4.09
C LEU A 16 -0.83 -12.34 5.22
N ILE A 17 -1.83 -12.27 6.12
CA ILE A 17 -1.75 -11.42 7.31
C ILE A 17 -0.69 -11.97 8.27
N ASN A 18 -0.69 -13.29 8.46
CA ASN A 18 0.29 -13.95 9.32
C ASN A 18 1.72 -13.76 8.79
N GLU A 19 1.94 -13.85 7.47
CA GLU A 19 3.24 -13.52 6.84
C GLU A 19 3.69 -12.10 7.20
N GLU A 20 2.82 -11.09 7.04
CA GLU A 20 3.17 -9.68 7.29
C GLU A 20 3.39 -9.39 8.80
N LEU A 21 2.65 -10.07 9.69
CA LEU A 21 2.74 -9.90 11.15
C LEU A 21 3.80 -10.80 11.82
N SER A 22 4.29 -11.84 11.15
CA SER A 22 5.30 -12.78 11.68
C SER A 22 6.71 -12.18 11.82
N CYS A 23 6.90 -10.94 11.36
CA CYS A 23 8.18 -10.27 11.42
C CYS A 23 8.65 -10.02 12.86
N ASP A 24 9.95 -10.18 13.11
CA ASP A 24 10.58 -9.81 14.38
C ASP A 24 10.53 -8.29 14.59
N THR A 25 9.58 -7.86 15.41
CA THR A 25 9.34 -6.45 15.70
C THR A 25 10.54 -5.76 16.37
N MET A 26 11.36 -6.48 17.14
CA MET A 26 12.54 -5.89 17.78
C MET A 26 13.63 -5.58 16.76
N ASN A 27 13.89 -6.53 15.85
CA ASN A 27 14.87 -6.31 14.79
C ASN A 27 14.43 -5.18 13.85
N ILE A 28 13.15 -5.13 13.48
CA ILE A 28 12.59 -4.04 12.67
C ILE A 28 12.68 -2.68 13.39
N ALA A 29 12.44 -2.63 14.70
CA ALA A 29 12.57 -1.40 15.47
C ALA A 29 14.01 -0.87 15.50
N ASN A 30 15.00 -1.77 15.63
CA ASN A 30 16.42 -1.41 15.54
C ASN A 30 16.79 -0.90 14.15
N GLU A 31 16.33 -1.59 13.09
CA GLU A 31 16.55 -1.17 11.71
C GLU A 31 15.91 0.21 11.44
N TYR A 32 14.69 0.44 11.92
CA TYR A 32 14.03 1.74 11.85
C TYR A 32 14.85 2.83 12.55
N HIS A 33 15.36 2.58 13.76
CA HIS A 33 16.15 3.55 14.51
C HIS A 33 17.39 4.00 13.72
N VAL A 34 18.12 3.05 13.12
CA VAL A 34 19.27 3.35 12.26
C VAL A 34 18.84 4.17 11.03
N GLN A 35 17.80 3.72 10.31
CA GLN A 35 17.33 4.37 9.09
C GLN A 35 16.85 5.81 9.33
N ASN A 36 16.08 6.02 10.41
CA ASN A 36 15.54 7.31 10.78
C ASN A 36 16.64 8.36 11.02
N ASN A 37 17.78 7.93 11.59
CA ASN A 37 18.93 8.80 11.81
C ASN A 37 19.70 9.14 10.53
N CYS A 38 19.57 8.33 9.47
CA CYS A 38 20.20 8.56 8.17
C CYS A 38 19.32 9.35 7.18
N LEU A 39 18.06 9.66 7.53
CA LEU A 39 17.19 10.47 6.67
C LEU A 39 17.77 11.88 6.48
N THR A 40 17.87 12.31 5.23
CA THR A 40 18.16 13.71 4.91
C THR A 40 17.04 14.63 5.38
N THR A 41 17.31 15.93 5.54
CA THR A 41 16.30 16.92 5.96
C THR A 41 15.05 16.89 5.08
N LYS A 42 15.22 16.80 3.74
CA LYS A 42 14.09 16.74 2.78
C LYS A 42 13.29 15.43 2.95
N GLN A 43 13.96 14.29 3.06
CA GLN A 43 13.29 13.00 3.30
C GLN A 43 12.57 12.95 4.65
N ARG A 44 13.18 13.52 5.70
CA ARG A 44 12.58 13.61 7.05
C ARG A 44 11.32 14.47 7.06
N SER A 45 11.31 15.55 6.29
CA SER A 45 10.10 16.37 6.08
C SER A 45 8.97 15.53 5.49
N VAL A 46 9.22 14.84 4.37
CA VAL A 46 8.22 13.98 3.72
C VAL A 46 7.78 12.83 4.63
N PHE A 47 8.72 12.21 5.34
CA PHE A 47 8.44 11.17 6.32
C PHE A 47 7.48 11.68 7.40
N GLY A 48 7.77 12.83 8.01
CA GLY A 48 6.93 13.44 9.04
C GLY A 48 5.53 13.78 8.53
N ASP A 49 5.43 14.31 7.32
CA ASP A 49 4.16 14.65 6.68
C ASP A 49 3.26 13.42 6.48
N ILE A 50 3.83 12.29 6.06
CA ILE A 50 3.11 11.02 5.89
C ILE A 50 2.72 10.47 7.27
N ILE A 51 3.68 10.31 8.20
CA ILE A 51 3.41 9.74 9.53
C ILE A 51 2.35 10.53 10.31
N THR A 52 2.31 11.85 10.15
CA THR A 52 1.31 12.71 10.80
C THR A 52 -0.08 12.45 10.24
N GLN A 53 -0.17 12.22 8.93
CA GLN A 53 -1.45 12.09 8.25
C GLN A 53 -2.03 10.67 8.34
N LEU A 54 -1.22 9.65 8.68
CA LEU A 54 -1.67 8.30 9.10
C LEU A 54 -2.69 8.30 10.24
N LYS A 55 -2.94 9.44 10.90
CA LYS A 55 -3.95 9.62 11.94
C LYS A 55 -5.27 10.21 11.44
N THR A 56 -5.37 10.51 10.14
CA THR A 56 -6.49 11.23 9.52
C THR A 56 -7.13 10.41 8.39
N ILE A 57 -8.23 10.90 7.80
CA ILE A 57 -8.95 10.23 6.69
C ILE A 57 -7.98 9.85 5.55
N MET A 58 -8.33 8.79 4.81
CA MET A 58 -7.62 8.28 3.65
C MET A 58 -7.04 9.35 2.72
N LYS A 59 -5.72 9.27 2.51
CA LYS A 59 -4.98 10.16 1.62
C LYS A 59 -4.06 9.42 0.68
N VAL A 60 -3.90 10.01 -0.50
CA VAL A 60 -3.01 9.54 -1.55
C VAL A 60 -1.84 10.51 -1.66
N PHE A 61 -0.63 10.02 -1.45
CA PHE A 61 0.59 10.81 -1.65
C PHE A 61 1.28 10.44 -2.93
N PHE A 62 1.84 11.46 -3.58
CA PHE A 62 2.73 11.31 -4.70
C PHE A 62 4.05 11.97 -4.36
N VAL A 63 5.09 11.16 -4.16
CA VAL A 63 6.43 11.65 -3.86
C VAL A 63 7.29 11.48 -5.09
N TYR A 64 7.94 12.57 -5.46
CA TYR A 64 8.78 12.68 -6.65
C TYR A 64 10.21 12.99 -6.25
N GLY A 65 11.16 12.49 -7.03
CA GLY A 65 12.57 12.82 -6.86
C GLY A 65 13.37 12.24 -8.01
N TYR A 66 14.48 12.89 -8.37
CA TYR A 66 15.39 12.37 -9.39
C TYR A 66 16.01 11.02 -8.94
N GLY A 67 16.57 10.28 -9.89
CA GLY A 67 17.40 9.12 -9.58
C GLY A 67 18.49 9.50 -8.56
N GLY A 68 18.77 8.63 -7.60
CA GLY A 68 19.76 8.88 -6.54
C GLY A 68 19.28 9.73 -5.36
N THR A 69 18.03 10.21 -5.34
CA THR A 69 17.46 10.96 -4.18
C THR A 69 17.09 10.08 -2.97
N GLY A 70 17.34 8.77 -3.04
CA GLY A 70 17.07 7.85 -1.94
C GLY A 70 15.58 7.60 -1.67
N LYS A 71 14.71 7.66 -2.69
CA LYS A 71 13.27 7.38 -2.53
C LYS A 71 13.02 5.99 -1.92
N THR A 72 13.67 4.97 -2.47
CA THR A 72 13.58 3.60 -1.95
C THR A 72 14.04 3.49 -0.50
N PHE A 73 15.04 4.29 -0.09
CA PHE A 73 15.46 4.36 1.31
C PHE A 73 14.36 4.98 2.20
N LEU A 74 13.71 6.04 1.74
CA LEU A 74 12.55 6.62 2.42
C LEU A 74 11.39 5.61 2.53
N TRP A 75 11.09 4.86 1.48
CA TRP A 75 10.09 3.79 1.48
C TRP A 75 10.39 2.69 2.47
N LYS A 76 11.64 2.23 2.48
CA LYS A 76 12.12 1.25 3.45
C LYS A 76 11.94 1.78 4.88
N THR A 77 12.27 3.05 5.12
CA THR A 77 12.16 3.69 6.45
C THR A 77 10.70 3.86 6.91
N LEU A 78 9.79 4.24 6.02
CA LEU A 78 8.35 4.29 6.33
C LEU A 78 7.82 2.89 6.67
N SER A 79 8.22 1.91 5.86
CA SER A 79 7.80 0.53 6.03
C SER A 79 8.27 -0.06 7.36
N THR A 80 9.54 0.12 7.73
CA THR A 80 10.09 -0.33 9.03
C THR A 80 9.48 0.43 10.21
N CYS A 81 9.24 1.74 10.08
CA CYS A 81 8.58 2.53 11.12
C CYS A 81 7.20 1.97 11.47
N ILE A 82 6.39 1.67 10.45
CA ILE A 82 5.01 1.19 10.65
C ILE A 82 5.00 -0.26 11.11
N ARG A 83 5.81 -1.13 10.50
CA ARG A 83 5.92 -2.54 10.90
C ARG A 83 6.47 -2.71 12.31
N SER A 84 7.37 -1.84 12.78
CA SER A 84 7.84 -1.87 14.18
C SER A 84 6.74 -1.63 15.21
N LYS A 85 5.60 -1.06 14.80
CA LYS A 85 4.39 -0.88 15.62
C LYS A 85 3.41 -2.06 15.53
N GLY A 86 3.77 -3.13 14.81
CA GLY A 86 2.90 -4.28 14.57
C GLY A 86 1.80 -4.02 13.53
N TRP A 87 1.95 -3.00 12.69
CA TRP A 87 0.98 -2.66 11.64
C TRP A 87 1.42 -3.19 10.28
N ILE A 88 0.43 -3.51 9.43
CA ILE A 88 0.67 -4.09 8.11
C ILE A 88 1.00 -2.99 7.10
N VAL A 89 2.07 -3.21 6.32
CA VAL A 89 2.44 -2.38 5.18
C VAL A 89 2.52 -3.25 3.95
N ILE A 90 1.77 -2.92 2.89
CA ILE A 90 1.92 -3.60 1.61
C ILE A 90 2.96 -2.85 0.79
N ASN A 91 4.07 -3.53 0.52
CA ASN A 91 5.09 -3.05 -0.41
C ASN A 91 4.89 -3.69 -1.79
N ALA A 92 4.59 -2.86 -2.77
CA ALA A 92 4.49 -3.22 -4.18
C ALA A 92 5.50 -2.43 -5.01
N ALA A 93 5.98 -3.01 -6.10
CA ALA A 93 6.74 -2.28 -7.10
C ALA A 93 6.36 -2.71 -8.52
N SER A 94 6.63 -1.89 -9.52
CA SER A 94 6.33 -2.23 -10.92
C SER A 94 7.28 -3.31 -11.47
N SER A 95 8.56 -3.27 -11.07
CA SER A 95 9.58 -4.26 -11.41
C SER A 95 9.84 -5.25 -10.27
N GLY A 96 10.21 -6.48 -10.64
CA GLY A 96 10.66 -7.50 -9.68
C GLY A 96 11.89 -7.05 -8.91
N ILE A 97 12.86 -6.43 -9.58
CA ILE A 97 14.10 -5.94 -8.95
C ILE A 97 13.82 -4.83 -7.93
N ALA A 98 12.95 -3.88 -8.27
CA ALA A 98 12.55 -2.81 -7.35
C ALA A 98 11.83 -3.38 -6.12
N SER A 99 11.00 -4.42 -6.30
CA SER A 99 10.28 -5.03 -5.18
C SER A 99 11.21 -5.66 -4.13
N LEU A 100 12.36 -6.20 -4.55
CA LEU A 100 13.34 -6.82 -3.63
C LEU A 100 13.96 -5.83 -2.64
N LEU A 101 13.93 -4.53 -2.96
CA LEU A 101 14.50 -3.48 -2.10
C LEU A 101 13.57 -3.12 -0.92
N LEU A 102 12.32 -3.58 -0.96
CA LEU A 102 11.32 -3.36 0.07
C LEU A 102 11.07 -4.67 0.83
N ILE A 103 10.94 -4.58 2.16
CA ILE A 103 10.68 -5.76 3.00
C ILE A 103 9.33 -6.37 2.61
N GLY A 104 9.32 -7.67 2.32
CA GLY A 104 8.14 -8.37 1.80
C GLY A 104 7.67 -7.87 0.43
N GLY A 105 8.48 -7.10 -0.29
CA GLY A 105 8.06 -6.51 -1.56
C GLY A 105 7.71 -7.56 -2.61
N ARG A 106 6.63 -7.30 -3.36
CA ARG A 106 6.23 -8.09 -4.52
C ARG A 106 5.93 -7.17 -5.70
N THR A 107 5.88 -7.71 -6.91
CA THR A 107 5.44 -6.90 -8.06
C THR A 107 3.96 -6.50 -7.89
N SER A 108 3.57 -5.33 -8.35
CA SER A 108 2.19 -4.85 -8.29
C SER A 108 1.21 -5.83 -8.97
N HIS A 109 1.63 -6.44 -10.08
CA HIS A 109 0.85 -7.46 -10.77
C HIS A 109 0.58 -8.69 -9.92
N SER A 110 1.60 -9.22 -9.22
CA SER A 110 1.44 -10.40 -8.37
C SER A 110 0.76 -10.07 -7.05
N ARG A 111 1.05 -8.91 -6.46
CA ARG A 111 0.49 -8.47 -5.18
C ARG A 111 -1.00 -8.13 -5.31
N PHE A 112 -1.40 -7.52 -6.42
CA PHE A 112 -2.77 -7.05 -6.62
C PHE A 112 -3.54 -7.85 -7.68
N HIS A 113 -3.03 -8.97 -8.17
CA HIS A 113 -3.66 -9.76 -9.23
C HIS A 113 -4.14 -8.91 -10.42
N ILE A 114 -3.28 -7.96 -10.85
CA ILE A 114 -3.58 -7.05 -11.96
C ILE A 114 -3.62 -7.87 -13.26
N PRO A 115 -4.68 -7.78 -14.08
CA PRO A 115 -4.74 -8.46 -15.37
C PRO A 115 -3.60 -8.02 -16.29
N LEU A 116 -3.06 -8.96 -17.07
CA LEU A 116 -2.03 -8.64 -18.08
C LEU A 116 -2.62 -7.83 -19.27
N ASN A 117 -3.86 -8.15 -19.65
CA ASN A 117 -4.58 -7.44 -20.69
C ASN A 117 -5.52 -6.43 -20.03
N LEU A 118 -5.10 -5.16 -20.01
CA LEU A 118 -5.85 -4.07 -19.39
C LEU A 118 -6.67 -3.30 -20.43
N ASN A 119 -7.94 -3.08 -20.09
CA ASN A 119 -8.87 -2.19 -20.78
C ASN A 119 -9.57 -1.27 -19.77
N GLU A 120 -10.41 -0.36 -20.25
CA GLU A 120 -11.06 0.67 -19.42
C GLU A 120 -11.94 0.07 -18.30
N ASP A 121 -12.50 -1.12 -18.52
CA ASP A 121 -13.38 -1.82 -17.58
C ASP A 121 -12.68 -2.89 -16.74
N SER A 122 -11.36 -3.05 -16.89
CA SER A 122 -10.60 -4.08 -16.17
C SER A 122 -10.72 -3.93 -14.66
N ARG A 123 -10.81 -5.04 -13.95
CA ARG A 123 -10.74 -5.11 -12.48
C ARG A 123 -9.63 -6.07 -12.07
N CYS A 124 -9.04 -5.86 -10.91
CA CYS A 124 -8.15 -6.85 -10.34
C CYS A 124 -8.97 -8.08 -9.94
N TYR A 125 -8.42 -9.28 -10.17
CA TYR A 125 -9.11 -10.52 -9.80
C TYR A 125 -9.02 -10.76 -8.30
N MET A 126 -9.78 -9.98 -7.53
CA MET A 126 -9.94 -10.13 -6.09
C MET A 126 -11.41 -10.25 -5.77
N LYS A 127 -11.84 -11.42 -5.31
CA LYS A 127 -13.21 -11.59 -4.82
C LYS A 127 -13.35 -10.94 -3.43
N PRO A 128 -14.51 -10.32 -3.12
CA PRO A 128 -14.85 -9.97 -1.75
C PRO A 128 -14.69 -11.19 -0.83
N ASN A 129 -14.17 -11.00 0.39
CA ASN A 129 -13.87 -12.04 1.38
C ASN A 129 -12.68 -12.98 1.09
N ASN A 130 -11.88 -12.72 0.04
CA ASN A 130 -10.60 -13.41 -0.17
C ASN A 130 -9.52 -12.91 0.83
N ASP A 131 -8.47 -13.70 1.02
CA ASP A 131 -7.34 -13.35 1.91
C ASP A 131 -6.67 -12.03 1.54
N VAL A 132 -6.58 -11.73 0.25
CA VAL A 132 -6.06 -10.44 -0.25
C VAL A 132 -6.98 -9.28 0.15
N ALA A 133 -8.30 -9.48 0.11
CA ALA A 133 -9.27 -8.47 0.52
C ALA A 133 -9.19 -8.21 2.04
N LYS A 134 -9.07 -9.27 2.83
CA LYS A 134 -8.85 -9.17 4.28
C LYS A 134 -7.51 -8.50 4.60
N LEU A 135 -6.44 -8.84 3.89
CA LEU A 135 -5.13 -8.17 4.02
C LEU A 135 -5.25 -6.68 3.71
N LEU A 136 -5.94 -6.33 2.63
CA LEU A 136 -6.22 -4.95 2.25
C LEU A 136 -7.11 -4.23 3.26
N ASN A 137 -7.92 -4.93 4.05
CA ASN A 137 -8.71 -4.39 5.18
C ASN A 137 -7.94 -4.26 6.50
N GLU A 138 -6.75 -4.85 6.62
CA GLU A 138 -5.88 -4.71 7.81
C GLU A 138 -4.63 -3.83 7.57
N THR A 139 -4.37 -3.47 6.31
CA THR A 139 -3.20 -2.67 5.92
C THR A 139 -3.28 -1.24 6.50
N LYS A 140 -2.16 -0.62 6.88
CA LYS A 140 -2.13 0.80 7.27
C LYS A 140 -1.51 1.69 6.22
N LEU A 141 -0.61 1.10 5.43
CA LEU A 141 0.08 1.79 4.35
C LEU A 141 0.27 0.85 3.16
N ILE A 142 -0.08 1.33 1.98
CA ILE A 142 0.36 0.72 0.72
C ILE A 142 1.44 1.62 0.12
N ILE A 143 2.62 1.06 -0.11
CA ILE A 143 3.72 1.69 -0.84
C ILE A 143 3.79 1.05 -2.22
N TRP A 144 3.68 1.86 -3.27
CA TRP A 144 3.87 1.40 -4.64
C TRP A 144 5.07 2.09 -5.28
N ASP A 145 6.21 1.40 -5.40
CA ASP A 145 7.42 1.91 -6.03
C ASP A 145 7.42 1.75 -7.55
N GLU A 146 8.07 2.68 -8.25
CA GLU A 146 8.06 2.76 -9.73
C GLU A 146 6.65 2.75 -10.33
N ALA A 147 5.64 3.24 -9.60
CA ALA A 147 4.25 3.18 -10.00
C ALA A 147 3.98 3.69 -11.45
N PRO A 148 4.57 4.81 -11.93
CA PRO A 148 4.26 5.34 -13.26
C PRO A 148 4.83 4.50 -14.42
N MET A 149 5.58 3.45 -14.12
CA MET A 149 5.97 2.46 -15.13
C MET A 149 4.80 1.54 -15.53
N VAL A 150 3.72 1.50 -14.76
CA VAL A 150 2.52 0.71 -15.07
C VAL A 150 1.51 1.53 -15.86
N HIS A 151 0.77 0.87 -16.75
CA HIS A 151 -0.31 1.50 -17.51
C HIS A 151 -1.37 2.14 -16.61
N LYS A 152 -1.93 3.29 -17.01
CA LYS A 152 -2.98 4.00 -16.24
C LYS A 152 -4.15 3.08 -15.83
N HIS A 153 -4.53 2.15 -16.71
CA HIS A 153 -5.63 1.22 -16.47
C HIS A 153 -5.34 0.24 -15.32
N ALA A 154 -4.07 -0.01 -14.97
CA ALA A 154 -3.74 -0.81 -13.80
C ALA A 154 -4.11 -0.07 -12.51
N PHE A 155 -3.86 1.23 -12.46
CA PHE A 155 -4.28 2.07 -11.34
C PHE A 155 -5.78 2.18 -11.25
N GLU A 156 -6.47 2.37 -12.38
CA GLU A 156 -7.93 2.45 -12.43
C GLU A 156 -8.57 1.11 -12.03
N ALA A 157 -8.02 -0.02 -12.49
CA ALA A 157 -8.47 -1.35 -12.08
C ALA A 157 -8.25 -1.59 -10.58
N PHE A 158 -7.10 -1.17 -10.05
CA PHE A 158 -6.80 -1.26 -8.62
C PHE A 158 -7.73 -0.37 -7.79
N ASP A 159 -7.97 0.87 -8.23
CA ASP A 159 -8.90 1.81 -7.60
C ASP A 159 -10.32 1.25 -7.53
N ARG A 160 -10.84 0.73 -8.65
CA ARG A 160 -12.15 0.06 -8.71
C ARG A 160 -12.22 -1.14 -7.77
N THR A 161 -11.16 -1.93 -7.71
CA THR A 161 -11.12 -3.13 -6.86
C THR A 161 -11.10 -2.76 -5.38
N LEU A 162 -10.34 -1.73 -4.99
CA LEU A 162 -10.35 -1.23 -3.63
C LEU A 162 -11.73 -0.68 -3.25
N ARG A 163 -12.42 0.03 -4.16
CA ARG A 163 -13.82 0.43 -3.94
C ARG A 163 -14.71 -0.78 -3.70
N ASP A 164 -14.63 -1.81 -4.54
CA ASP A 164 -15.48 -3.00 -4.45
C ASP A 164 -15.23 -3.82 -3.17
N ILE A 165 -13.97 -3.94 -2.74
CA ILE A 165 -13.57 -4.73 -1.56
C ILE A 165 -13.88 -3.98 -0.27
N LEU A 166 -13.58 -2.70 -0.26
CA LEU A 166 -13.60 -1.91 0.97
C LEU A 166 -14.99 -1.31 1.23
N LEU A 167 -15.90 -1.22 0.26
CA LEU A 167 -17.29 -0.74 0.45
C LEU A 167 -18.30 -1.89 0.62
N PRO A 168 -18.69 -2.27 1.84
CA PRO A 168 -19.94 -2.95 2.08
C PRO A 168 -21.07 -1.91 2.22
N HIS A 169 -21.94 -1.86 1.20
CA HIS A 169 -23.34 -1.45 1.28
C HIS A 169 -23.78 -0.01 1.63
N ASP A 170 -22.93 0.93 2.07
CA ASP A 170 -23.38 2.31 2.34
C ASP A 170 -22.83 3.38 1.38
N SER A 171 -23.76 4.12 0.78
CA SER A 171 -23.66 4.84 -0.50
C SER A 171 -23.15 6.29 -0.39
N THR A 172 -22.35 6.63 0.62
CA THR A 172 -21.93 8.02 0.86
C THR A 172 -20.55 8.40 0.30
N ASN A 173 -19.71 7.45 -0.16
CA ASN A 173 -18.30 7.72 -0.53
C ASN A 173 -17.92 7.39 -1.99
N ILE A 174 -18.90 7.25 -2.88
CA ILE A 174 -18.74 6.85 -4.30
C ILE A 174 -17.76 7.77 -5.08
N HIS A 175 -17.60 9.02 -4.65
CA HIS A 175 -16.72 10.01 -5.29
C HIS A 175 -15.29 10.10 -4.73
N MET A 176 -14.94 9.37 -3.67
CA MET A 176 -13.56 9.35 -3.17
C MET A 176 -12.69 8.37 -3.96
N PRO A 177 -11.43 8.72 -4.30
CA PRO A 177 -10.49 7.73 -4.84
C PRO A 177 -10.34 6.62 -3.79
N PHE A 178 -10.30 5.36 -4.21
CA PHE A 178 -10.15 4.17 -3.38
C PHE A 178 -11.30 3.89 -2.37
N GLY A 179 -12.49 4.42 -2.64
CA GLY A 179 -13.73 3.97 -1.97
C GLY A 179 -14.14 4.75 -0.74
N GLY A 180 -13.24 5.48 -0.07
CA GLY A 180 -13.55 6.32 1.09
C GLY A 180 -14.26 5.57 2.23
N LEU A 181 -13.54 5.22 3.29
CA LEU A 181 -14.16 4.64 4.48
C LEU A 181 -14.03 5.51 5.72
N ASN A 182 -15.10 5.46 6.50
CA ASN A 182 -15.21 5.93 7.87
C ASN A 182 -14.92 4.76 8.80
N SER A 183 -13.79 4.79 9.51
CA SER A 183 -13.70 4.52 10.96
C SER A 183 -12.27 4.34 11.47
N ASP A 184 -11.25 4.22 10.61
CA ASP A 184 -9.85 4.29 11.02
C ASP A 184 -8.99 4.92 9.91
N PRO A 185 -7.88 5.59 10.25
CA PRO A 185 -7.08 6.30 9.26
C PRO A 185 -6.21 5.32 8.46
N TRP A 186 -6.41 5.35 7.14
CA TRP A 186 -5.64 4.64 6.12
C TRP A 186 -4.78 5.64 5.36
N GLU A 187 -3.62 5.25 4.83
CA GLU A 187 -2.96 6.05 3.79
C GLU A 187 -2.41 5.19 2.67
N LEU A 188 -2.62 5.65 1.44
CA LEU A 188 -2.00 5.09 0.24
C LEU A 188 -0.86 6.02 -0.16
N VAL A 189 0.38 5.55 -0.12
CA VAL A 189 1.52 6.31 -0.64
C VAL A 189 1.94 5.72 -1.97
N VAL A 190 1.66 6.45 -3.06
CA VAL A 190 2.09 6.08 -4.40
C VAL A 190 3.40 6.80 -4.70
N SER A 191 4.50 6.05 -4.87
CA SER A 191 5.77 6.63 -5.32
C SER A 191 5.72 6.83 -6.83
N LEU A 192 5.96 8.05 -7.29
CA LEU A 192 6.10 8.34 -8.71
C LEU A 192 7.57 8.57 -9.07
N ASP A 193 8.16 7.60 -9.78
CA ASP A 193 9.44 7.80 -10.44
C ASP A 193 9.23 8.41 -11.83
N LEU A 194 9.34 9.74 -11.95
CA LEU A 194 9.01 10.37 -13.22
C LEU A 194 10.18 10.30 -14.20
N HIS A 195 10.01 9.50 -15.26
CA HIS A 195 10.53 9.83 -16.59
C HIS A 195 9.44 10.28 -17.58
N ARG A 196 8.14 10.22 -17.24
CA ARG A 196 7.06 10.77 -18.09
C ARG A 196 5.89 11.36 -17.31
N HIS A 197 5.42 12.50 -17.82
CA HIS A 197 4.33 13.33 -17.32
C HIS A 197 3.02 12.55 -17.07
N PHE A 198 2.57 12.49 -15.82
CA PHE A 198 1.16 12.30 -15.47
C PHE A 198 0.75 13.38 -14.46
N ARG A 199 -0.39 14.02 -14.72
CA ARG A 199 -0.85 15.24 -14.04
C ARG A 199 -1.99 14.88 -13.07
N MET A 200 -1.69 14.74 -11.78
CA MET A 200 -2.63 14.98 -10.67
C MET A 200 -1.86 15.52 -9.45
N LYS A 201 -2.55 16.33 -8.63
CA LYS A 201 -2.05 17.30 -7.61
C LYS A 201 -0.59 17.13 -7.17
N GLN A 202 0.22 18.07 -7.63
CA GLN A 202 1.67 18.13 -7.50
C GLN A 202 2.08 18.85 -6.20
N ARG A 203 2.99 18.29 -5.42
CA ARG A 203 3.91 19.07 -4.58
C ARG A 203 5.33 18.72 -5.01
N LYS A 204 6.03 19.71 -5.56
CA LYS A 204 7.41 19.57 -6.03
C LYS A 204 8.38 19.61 -4.85
N LEU A 205 9.39 18.75 -4.91
CA LEU A 205 10.65 18.94 -4.20
C LEU A 205 11.54 19.80 -5.09
N ASP A 206 11.36 21.12 -5.05
CA ASP A 206 12.24 22.04 -5.79
C ASP A 206 13.55 22.28 -5.02
N SER A 207 14.59 22.57 -5.80
CA SER A 207 16.01 22.65 -5.45
C SER A 207 16.31 23.60 -4.30
#